data_AF-A0A4Y2KPY8-F1
#
_entry.id   AF-A0A4Y2KPY8-F1
#
_cell.length_a   1.000
_cell.length_b   1.000
_cell.length_c   1.000
_cell.angle_alpha   90.00
_cell.angle_beta   90.00
_cell.angle_gamma   90.00
#
_symmetry.space_group_name_H-M   'P 1'
#
loop_
_entity.id
_entity.type
_entity.pdbx_description
1 polymer ?
#
loop_
_entity_poly.entity_id
_entity_poly.type
_entity_poly.pdbx_seq_one_letter_code
_entity_poly.pdbx_strand_id
1 'polypeptide(L)'
;MNSFNSVFQAELAAINFADGWSLERNVKIKVFSDSKSYIEAIRSPEVKSNFVLSVKDNLYNTKDLVTLVWVKAHAGNPGNELADHFAKIASSCGAYMSIRAPYYYVKRVCKEFLMNEWNSYWKNSTTGKRTKEILPLANLDLLISNNYAIYLLTNHGSLPVYLCHRAINNLIHASMICTGSRF
;
A
#
# COMPACT_ATOMS: atom_id res chain seq x y z
N MET A 1 8.76 -11.53 12.13
CA MET A 1 7.92 -10.48 11.50
C MET A 1 6.72 -11.14 10.85
N ASN A 2 5.69 -10.39 10.48
CA ASN A 2 4.57 -10.95 9.73
C ASN A 2 4.89 -11.01 8.24
N SER A 3 4.16 -11.87 7.51
CA SER A 3 4.28 -12.04 6.06
C SER A 3 3.99 -10.76 5.25
N PHE A 4 3.29 -9.80 5.85
CA PHE A 4 2.99 -8.51 5.23
C PHE A 4 4.08 -7.46 5.38
N ASN A 5 5.11 -7.72 6.19
CA ASN A 5 6.22 -6.80 6.36
C ASN A 5 7.17 -6.89 5.17
N SER A 6 7.71 -5.76 4.74
CA SER A 6 8.65 -5.71 3.62
C SER A 6 10.09 -5.92 4.07
N VAL A 7 10.97 -6.30 3.13
CA VAL A 7 12.43 -6.37 3.34
C VAL A 7 12.96 -5.04 3.90
N PHE A 8 12.49 -3.92 3.34
CA PHE A 8 12.83 -2.58 3.83
C PHE A 8 12.49 -2.36 5.32
N GLN A 9 11.36 -2.89 5.81
CA GLN A 9 11.05 -2.82 7.25
C GLN A 9 11.98 -3.70 8.08
N ALA A 10 12.38 -4.86 7.54
CA ALA A 10 13.35 -5.75 8.20
C ALA A 10 14.73 -5.09 8.34
N GLU A 11 15.23 -4.46 7.29
CA GLU A 11 16.50 -3.73 7.27
C GLU A 11 16.50 -2.56 8.27
N LEU A 12 15.46 -1.73 8.25
CA LEU A 12 15.29 -0.63 9.21
C LEU A 12 15.27 -1.12 10.65
N ALA A 13 14.60 -2.24 10.90
CA ALA A 13 14.49 -2.81 12.24
C ALA A 13 15.83 -3.36 12.75
N ALA A 14 16.60 -4.02 11.87
CA ALA A 14 17.93 -4.52 12.20
C ALA A 14 18.86 -3.38 12.63
N ILE A 15 18.77 -2.24 11.95
CA ILE A 15 19.63 -1.09 12.26
C ILE A 15 19.15 -0.37 13.52
N ASN A 16 17.85 -0.22 13.70
CA ASN A 16 17.28 0.30 14.94
C ASN A 16 17.70 -0.54 16.16
N PHE A 17 17.82 -1.86 15.98
CA PHE A 17 18.35 -2.75 17.00
C PHE A 17 19.83 -2.52 17.27
N ALA A 18 20.66 -2.39 16.22
CA ALA A 18 22.08 -2.08 16.37
C ALA A 18 22.31 -0.73 17.07
N ASP A 19 21.46 0.25 16.78
CA ASP A 19 21.45 1.57 17.40
C ASP A 19 21.13 1.51 18.90
N GLY A 20 20.06 0.81 19.28
CA GLY A 20 19.74 0.54 20.68
C GLY A 20 20.86 -0.21 21.41
N TRP A 21 21.44 -1.24 20.78
CA TRP A 21 22.55 -2.00 21.35
C TRP A 21 23.80 -1.13 21.59
N SER A 22 24.10 -0.22 20.66
CA SER A 22 25.21 0.74 20.73
C SER A 22 24.99 1.76 21.83
N LEU A 23 23.77 2.30 21.94
CA LEU A 23 23.38 3.25 22.99
C LEU A 23 23.45 2.63 24.38
N GLU A 24 22.89 1.44 24.56
CA GLU A 24 22.89 0.70 25.84
C GLU A 24 24.31 0.44 26.36
N ARG A 25 25.24 0.15 25.45
CA ARG A 25 26.64 -0.18 25.80
C ARG A 25 27.57 1.03 25.74
N ASN A 26 27.09 2.16 25.23
CA ASN A 26 27.89 3.34 24.94
C ASN A 26 29.14 3.01 24.07
N VAL A 27 28.95 2.17 23.04
CA VAL A 27 30.03 1.73 22.15
C VAL A 27 29.81 2.30 20.76
N LYS A 28 30.86 2.92 20.20
CA LYS A 28 30.82 3.41 18.82
C LYS A 28 30.91 2.25 17.82
N ILE A 29 29.94 2.14 16.93
CA ILE A 29 29.85 1.12 15.89
C ILE A 29 29.79 1.72 14.49
N LYS A 30 30.23 0.93 13.50
CA LYS A 30 30.00 1.20 12.08
C LYS A 30 29.06 0.12 11.54
N VAL A 31 27.94 0.54 10.98
CA VAL A 31 26.97 -0.35 10.35
C VAL A 31 27.13 -0.25 8.83
N PHE A 32 27.47 -1.37 8.21
CA PHE A 32 27.56 -1.48 6.76
C PHE A 32 26.24 -2.03 6.23
N SER A 33 25.63 -1.34 5.27
CA SER A 33 24.37 -1.74 4.65
C SER A 33 24.46 -1.60 3.14
N ASP A 34 24.02 -2.60 2.41
CA ASP A 34 23.90 -2.56 0.95
C ASP A 34 22.54 -2.03 0.47
N SER A 35 21.59 -1.88 1.39
CA SER A 35 20.27 -1.33 1.12
C SER A 35 20.33 0.17 0.80
N LYS A 36 20.31 0.47 -0.50
CA LYS A 36 20.24 1.85 -0.98
C LYS A 36 18.96 2.55 -0.54
N SER A 37 17.83 1.83 -0.54
CA SER A 37 16.52 2.37 -0.15
C SER A 37 16.50 2.79 1.33
N TYR A 38 17.16 2.03 2.21
CA TYR A 38 17.39 2.41 3.59
C TYR A 38 18.18 3.72 3.72
N ILE A 39 19.35 3.80 3.07
CA ILE A 39 20.22 4.98 3.16
C ILE A 39 19.50 6.23 2.63
N GLU A 40 18.78 6.10 1.52
CA GLU A 40 17.97 7.17 0.96
C GLU A 40 16.82 7.57 1.90
N ALA A 41 16.13 6.61 2.54
CA ALA A 41 15.05 6.91 3.47
C ALA A 41 15.54 7.67 4.72
N ILE A 42 16.71 7.31 5.26
CA ILE A 42 17.31 8.00 6.41
C ILE A 42 17.76 9.42 6.02
N ARG A 43 18.37 9.58 4.84
CA ARG A 43 18.83 10.89 4.36
C ARG A 43 17.72 11.81 3.88
N SER A 44 16.59 11.25 3.43
CA SER A 44 15.47 12.02 2.91
C SER A 44 14.93 12.99 3.97
N PRO A 45 14.69 14.27 3.67
CA PRO A 45 13.99 15.17 4.60
C PRO A 45 12.51 14.80 4.74
N GLU A 46 11.91 14.20 3.70
CA GLU A 46 10.53 13.75 3.71
C GLU A 46 10.41 12.40 4.43
N VAL A 47 9.49 12.29 5.39
CA VAL A 47 9.21 11.05 6.14
C VAL A 47 7.77 10.60 5.89
N LYS A 48 7.61 9.45 5.23
CA LYS A 48 6.31 8.90 4.83
C LYS A 48 5.75 7.83 5.78
N SER A 49 6.52 7.47 6.80
CA SER A 49 6.22 6.36 7.70
C SER A 49 6.67 6.71 9.12
N ASN A 50 5.77 6.54 10.09
CA ASN A 50 6.08 6.70 11.50
C ASN A 50 7.20 5.76 11.96
N PHE A 51 7.33 4.59 11.32
CA PHE A 51 8.43 3.67 11.62
C PHE A 51 9.77 4.27 11.19
N VAL A 52 9.86 4.85 9.99
CA VAL A 52 11.07 5.53 9.53
C VAL A 52 11.40 6.72 10.43
N LEU A 53 10.38 7.47 10.88
CA LEU A 53 10.56 8.58 11.81
C LEU A 53 11.20 8.09 13.12
N SER A 54 10.66 7.03 13.73
CA SER A 54 11.21 6.49 14.97
C SER A 54 12.67 6.02 14.84
N VAL A 55 13.04 5.42 13.70
CA VAL A 55 14.44 5.00 13.47
C VAL A 55 15.35 6.22 13.31
N LYS A 56 14.89 7.29 12.66
CA LYS A 56 15.65 8.55 12.54
C LYS A 56 15.86 9.21 13.89
N ASP A 57 14.81 9.29 14.70
CA ASP A 57 14.88 9.90 16.02
C ASP A 57 15.88 9.13 16.91
N ASN A 58 15.86 7.79 16.85
CA ASN A 58 16.83 6.97 17.57
C ASN A 58 18.27 7.21 17.10
N LEU A 59 18.51 7.20 15.78
CA LEU A 59 19.82 7.51 15.20
C LEU A 59 20.32 8.93 15.56
N TYR A 60 19.41 9.89 15.69
CA TYR A 60 19.75 11.23 16.14
C TYR A 60 20.14 11.24 17.62
N ASN A 61 19.42 10.47 18.45
CA ASN A 61 19.66 10.36 19.88
C ASN A 61 20.98 9.63 20.21
N THR A 62 21.51 8.81 19.31
CA THR A 62 22.78 8.10 19.52
C THR A 62 24.03 8.94 19.30
N LYS A 63 23.92 10.26 19.04
CA LYS A 63 25.01 11.26 19.15
C LYS A 63 26.38 10.77 18.62
N ASP A 64 26.41 10.28 17.38
CA ASP A 64 27.62 9.79 16.69
C ASP A 64 28.19 8.44 17.17
N LEU A 65 27.48 7.70 18.01
CA LEU A 65 27.82 6.31 18.34
C LEU A 65 27.62 5.39 17.13
N VAL A 66 26.66 5.67 16.26
CA VAL A 66 26.40 4.87 15.07
C VAL A 66 26.79 5.63 13.82
N THR A 67 27.69 5.05 13.03
CA THR A 67 28.01 5.53 11.69
C THR A 67 27.50 4.56 10.64
N LEU A 68 26.68 5.06 9.71
CA LEU A 68 26.13 4.27 8.61
C LEU A 68 27.02 4.37 7.37
N VAL A 69 27.37 3.23 6.79
CA VAL A 69 28.19 3.14 5.58
C VAL A 69 27.44 2.33 4.54
N TRP A 70 27.22 2.93 3.37
CA TRP A 70 26.67 2.19 2.22
C TRP A 70 27.76 1.33 1.57
N VAL A 71 27.44 0.08 1.31
CA VAL A 71 28.30 -0.85 0.56
C VAL A 71 27.57 -1.35 -0.68
N LYS A 72 28.31 -1.79 -1.70
CA LYS A 72 27.69 -2.34 -2.90
C LYS A 72 27.29 -3.79 -2.67
N ALA A 73 26.02 -4.11 -2.90
CA ALA A 73 25.53 -5.49 -2.90
C ALA A 73 26.29 -6.35 -3.93
N HIS A 74 26.50 -7.63 -3.60
CA HIS A 74 27.12 -8.63 -4.49
C HIS A 74 28.49 -8.24 -5.07
N ALA A 75 29.25 -7.43 -4.34
CA ALA A 75 30.61 -7.03 -4.72
C ALA A 75 31.70 -7.95 -4.12
N GLY A 76 31.33 -9.15 -3.64
CA GLY A 76 32.24 -10.07 -2.98
C GLY A 76 32.70 -9.60 -1.60
N ASN A 77 31.86 -8.84 -0.88
CA ASN A 77 32.15 -8.43 0.49
C ASN A 77 31.74 -9.56 1.46
N PRO A 78 32.69 -10.26 2.10
CA PRO A 78 32.37 -11.41 2.95
C PRO A 78 31.49 -11.04 4.14
N GLY A 79 31.60 -9.81 4.65
CA GLY A 79 30.76 -9.32 5.74
C GLY A 79 29.30 -9.13 5.33
N ASN A 80 29.05 -8.67 4.10
CA ASN A 80 27.69 -8.54 3.57
C ASN A 80 27.05 -9.91 3.34
N GLU A 81 27.80 -10.83 2.72
CA GLU A 81 27.34 -12.20 2.48
C GLU A 81 27.03 -12.94 3.80
N LEU A 82 27.84 -12.72 4.83
CA LEU A 82 27.60 -13.25 6.17
C LEU A 82 26.34 -12.64 6.81
N ALA A 83 26.13 -11.32 6.66
CA ALA A 83 24.92 -10.66 7.15
C ALA A 83 23.66 -11.19 6.46
N ASP A 84 23.68 -11.36 5.13
CA ASP A 84 22.59 -11.95 4.34
C ASP A 84 22.29 -13.38 4.76
N HIS A 85 23.35 -14.17 5.01
CA HIS A 85 23.22 -15.53 5.51
C HIS A 85 22.47 -15.58 6.86
N PHE A 86 22.87 -14.74 7.81
CA PHE A 86 22.18 -14.65 9.11
C PHE A 86 20.77 -14.08 9.00
N ALA A 87 20.52 -13.11 8.12
CA ALA A 87 19.18 -12.60 7.86
C ALA A 87 18.25 -13.71 7.32
N LYS A 88 18.76 -14.57 6.43
CA LYS A 88 18.03 -15.72 5.91
C LYS A 88 17.72 -16.75 7.01
N ILE A 89 18.67 -17.06 7.87
CA ILE A 89 18.44 -17.93 9.04
C ILE A 89 17.38 -17.31 9.96
N ALA A 90 17.53 -16.03 10.30
CA ALA A 90 16.59 -15.31 11.17
C ALA A 90 15.17 -15.23 10.57
N SER A 91 15.02 -15.23 9.25
CA SER A 91 13.69 -15.30 8.61
C SER A 91 12.94 -16.60 8.91
N SER A 92 13.67 -17.69 9.20
CA SER A 92 13.10 -19.03 9.42
C SER A 92 13.00 -19.40 10.90
N CYS A 93 14.00 -19.04 11.71
CA CYS A 93 14.08 -19.44 13.12
C CYS A 93 14.40 -18.27 14.07
N GLY A 94 14.36 -17.03 13.60
CA GLY A 94 14.64 -15.85 14.40
C GLY A 94 13.50 -15.50 15.37
N ALA A 95 13.81 -14.63 16.33
CA ALA A 95 12.82 -14.11 17.25
C ALA A 95 11.75 -13.29 16.51
N TYR A 96 10.49 -13.46 16.92
CA TYR A 96 9.40 -12.68 16.35
C TYR A 96 9.51 -11.21 16.77
N MET A 97 9.66 -10.33 15.78
CA MET A 97 9.56 -8.90 15.96
C MET A 97 8.22 -8.37 15.44
N SER A 98 7.49 -7.68 16.31
CA SER A 98 6.20 -7.06 16.00
C SER A 98 6.41 -5.69 15.34
N ILE A 99 6.18 -5.62 14.03
CA ILE A 99 6.21 -4.36 13.27
C ILE A 99 4.84 -4.15 12.63
N ARG A 100 4.31 -2.93 12.78
CA ARG A 100 3.03 -2.54 12.18
C ARG A 100 3.03 -2.76 10.68
N ALA A 101 1.86 -3.11 10.16
CA ALA A 101 1.66 -3.29 8.73
C ALA A 101 2.04 -2.00 7.97
N PRO A 102 2.76 -2.12 6.84
CA PRO A 102 3.10 -0.96 6.04
C PRO A 102 1.83 -0.39 5.39
N TYR A 103 1.81 0.92 5.16
CA TYR A 103 0.66 1.63 4.55
C TYR A 103 0.17 0.96 3.27
N TYR A 104 1.09 0.55 2.38
CA TYR A 104 0.74 -0.11 1.13
C TYR A 104 -0.03 -1.42 1.35
N TYR A 105 0.36 -2.23 2.35
CA TYR A 105 -0.35 -3.47 2.66
C TYR A 105 -1.77 -3.19 3.12
N VAL A 106 -1.94 -2.26 4.07
CA VAL A 106 -3.27 -1.87 4.58
C VAL A 106 -4.14 -1.35 3.44
N LYS A 107 -3.59 -0.44 2.62
CA LYS A 107 -4.27 0.10 1.44
C LYS A 107 -4.71 -0.99 0.48
N ARG A 108 -3.84 -1.98 0.20
CA ARG A 108 -4.13 -3.11 -0.68
C ARG A 108 -5.28 -3.96 -0.11
N VAL A 109 -5.20 -4.35 1.16
CA VAL A 109 -6.24 -5.15 1.82
C VAL A 109 -7.59 -4.43 1.83
N CYS A 110 -7.61 -3.14 2.16
CA CYS A 110 -8.83 -2.34 2.10
C CYS A 110 -9.39 -2.28 0.66
N LYS A 111 -8.54 -2.08 -0.35
CA LYS A 111 -8.95 -2.07 -1.75
C LYS A 111 -9.55 -3.42 -2.16
N GLU A 112 -8.91 -4.53 -1.82
CA GLU A 112 -9.39 -5.87 -2.12
C GLU A 112 -10.73 -6.16 -1.45
N PHE A 113 -10.88 -5.81 -0.17
CA PHE A 113 -12.14 -5.96 0.56
C PHE A 113 -13.28 -5.18 -0.10
N LEU A 114 -13.08 -3.88 -0.34
CA LEU A 114 -14.08 -3.03 -0.97
C LEU A 114 -14.45 -3.52 -2.38
N MET A 115 -13.47 -4.00 -3.14
CA MET A 115 -13.71 -4.57 -4.47
C MET A 115 -14.54 -5.86 -4.41
N ASN A 116 -14.28 -6.72 -3.43
CA ASN A 116 -15.04 -7.95 -3.27
C ASN A 116 -16.50 -7.66 -2.87
N GLU A 117 -16.72 -6.78 -1.89
CA GLU A 117 -18.06 -6.35 -1.48
C GLU A 117 -18.81 -5.73 -2.65
N TRP A 118 -18.16 -4.82 -3.39
CA TRP A 118 -18.77 -4.17 -4.53
C TRP A 118 -19.07 -5.15 -5.66
N ASN A 119 -18.17 -6.10 -5.95
CA ASN A 119 -18.43 -7.13 -6.96
C ASN A 119 -19.56 -8.07 -6.56
N SER A 120 -19.68 -8.41 -5.27
CA SER A 120 -20.78 -9.20 -4.74
C SER A 120 -22.11 -8.46 -4.92
N TYR A 121 -22.14 -7.20 -4.50
CA TYR A 121 -23.29 -6.31 -4.69
C TYR A 121 -23.66 -6.17 -6.16
N TRP A 122 -22.68 -5.91 -7.04
CA TRP A 122 -22.89 -5.73 -8.47
C TRP A 122 -23.47 -7.00 -9.10
N LYS A 123 -22.94 -8.17 -8.79
CA LYS A 123 -23.47 -9.44 -9.29
C LYS A 123 -24.93 -9.67 -8.85
N ASN A 124 -25.21 -9.44 -7.57
CA ASN A 124 -26.51 -9.73 -6.96
C ASN A 124 -27.59 -8.66 -7.21
N SER A 125 -27.21 -7.48 -7.71
CA SER A 125 -28.19 -6.43 -8.03
C SER A 125 -29.20 -6.88 -9.09
N THR A 126 -30.47 -6.52 -8.96
CA THR A 126 -31.50 -6.81 -9.98
C THR A 126 -31.51 -5.78 -11.12
N THR A 127 -30.78 -4.68 -10.97
CA THR A 127 -30.73 -3.57 -11.94
C THR A 127 -29.42 -3.58 -12.74
N GLY A 128 -29.38 -2.83 -13.85
CA GLY A 128 -28.14 -2.65 -14.64
C GLY A 128 -27.74 -3.82 -15.54
N LYS A 129 -28.69 -4.69 -15.96
CA LYS A 129 -28.43 -5.88 -16.78
C LYS A 129 -27.54 -5.61 -18.00
N ARG A 130 -27.84 -4.58 -18.78
CA ARG A 130 -27.05 -4.20 -19.97
C ARG A 130 -25.63 -3.77 -19.61
N THR A 131 -25.46 -2.99 -18.54
CA THR A 131 -24.13 -2.60 -18.06
C THR A 131 -23.34 -3.82 -17.59
N LYS A 132 -23.98 -4.82 -16.99
CA LYS A 132 -23.33 -6.09 -16.59
C LYS A 132 -22.87 -6.95 -17.76
N GLU A 133 -23.58 -6.93 -18.89
CA GLU A 133 -23.15 -7.64 -20.11
C GLU A 133 -21.82 -7.10 -20.62
N ILE A 134 -21.58 -5.80 -20.47
CA ILE A 134 -20.35 -5.12 -20.91
C ILE A 134 -19.28 -5.13 -19.80
N LEU A 135 -19.70 -4.93 -18.56
CA LEU A 135 -18.87 -4.85 -17.36
C LEU A 135 -19.38 -5.82 -16.29
N PRO A 136 -19.06 -7.12 -16.41
CA PRO A 136 -19.55 -8.16 -15.51
C PRO A 136 -18.99 -8.04 -14.09
N LEU A 137 -17.84 -7.36 -13.95
CA LEU A 137 -17.20 -7.05 -12.68
C LEU A 137 -16.96 -5.56 -12.62
N ALA A 138 -17.05 -5.02 -11.41
CA ALA A 138 -16.62 -3.66 -11.18
C ALA A 138 -15.12 -3.53 -11.32
N ASN A 139 -14.70 -2.42 -11.88
CA ASN A 139 -13.31 -2.11 -12.12
C ASN A 139 -13.06 -0.64 -11.76
N LEU A 140 -12.19 -0.41 -10.78
CA LEU A 140 -11.80 0.93 -10.34
C LEU A 140 -10.95 1.68 -11.37
N ASP A 141 -10.33 0.97 -12.31
CA ASP A 141 -9.53 1.58 -13.38
C ASP A 141 -10.42 2.04 -14.54
N LEU A 142 -11.66 1.53 -14.61
CA LEU A 142 -12.71 2.00 -15.53
C LEU A 142 -13.49 3.16 -14.91
N LEU A 143 -12.77 4.21 -14.49
CA LEU A 143 -13.36 5.50 -14.17
C LEU A 143 -13.78 6.19 -15.48
N ILE A 144 -14.96 5.81 -15.98
CA ILE A 144 -15.55 6.46 -17.14
C ILE A 144 -16.08 7.82 -16.67
N SER A 145 -15.29 8.88 -16.90
CA SER A 145 -15.67 10.26 -16.64
C SER A 145 -16.48 10.89 -17.78
N ASN A 146 -16.59 10.20 -18.92
CA ASN A 146 -17.34 10.67 -20.07
C ASN A 146 -18.83 10.34 -19.94
N ASN A 147 -19.65 11.38 -19.79
CA ASN A 147 -21.10 11.26 -19.65
C ASN A 147 -21.78 10.52 -20.82
N TYR A 148 -21.31 10.70 -22.06
CA TYR A 148 -21.87 10.01 -23.22
C TYR A 148 -21.58 8.51 -23.20
N ALA A 149 -20.38 8.12 -22.76
CA ALA A 149 -20.03 6.72 -22.58
C ALA A 149 -20.86 6.09 -21.45
N ILE A 150 -21.06 6.81 -20.33
CA ILE A 150 -21.97 6.37 -19.26
C ILE A 150 -23.39 6.17 -19.81
N TYR A 151 -23.92 7.12 -20.58
CA TYR A 151 -25.25 7.05 -21.17
C TYR A 151 -25.41 5.87 -22.13
N LEU A 152 -24.42 5.60 -22.96
CA LEU A 152 -24.41 4.46 -23.86
C LEU A 152 -24.38 3.13 -23.10
N LEU A 153 -23.54 3.04 -22.06
CA LEU A 153 -23.33 1.83 -21.26
C LEU A 153 -24.47 1.51 -20.29
N THR A 154 -25.11 2.55 -19.77
CA THR A 154 -26.25 2.43 -18.84
C THR A 154 -27.59 2.47 -19.55
N ASN A 155 -27.62 2.87 -20.82
CA ASN A 155 -28.83 3.14 -21.59
C ASN A 155 -29.75 4.18 -20.90
N HIS A 156 -29.16 5.10 -20.14
CA HIS A 156 -29.84 6.09 -19.30
C HIS A 156 -29.39 7.54 -19.58
N GLY A 157 -29.13 7.86 -20.84
CA GLY A 157 -28.89 9.24 -21.29
C GLY A 157 -30.10 9.89 -21.92
N SER A 158 -30.01 11.20 -22.12
CA SER A 158 -30.89 12.03 -22.95
C SER A 158 -30.78 11.69 -24.44
N LEU A 159 -30.93 10.42 -24.78
CA LEU A 159 -31.18 9.94 -26.14
C LEU A 159 -32.70 9.93 -26.36
N PRO A 160 -33.21 10.35 -27.54
CA PRO A 160 -34.65 10.50 -27.79
C PRO A 160 -35.50 9.26 -27.44
N VAL A 161 -34.91 8.07 -27.57
CA VAL A 161 -35.55 6.78 -27.25
C VAL A 161 -35.90 6.63 -25.76
N TYR A 162 -35.09 7.21 -24.87
CA TYR A 162 -35.33 7.14 -23.42
C TYR A 162 -36.47 8.07 -22.98
N LEU A 163 -36.62 9.23 -23.63
CA LEU A 163 -37.71 10.17 -23.36
C LEU A 163 -39.08 9.61 -23.76
N CYS A 164 -39.15 8.78 -24.81
CA CYS A 164 -40.41 8.18 -25.25
C CYS A 164 -40.96 7.13 -24.25
N HIS A 165 -40.10 6.52 -23.43
CA HIS A 165 -40.49 5.55 -22.40
C HIS A 165 -40.81 6.20 -21.04
N ARG A 166 -40.29 7.39 -20.75
CA ARG A 166 -40.42 8.07 -19.44
C ARG A 166 -41.38 9.25 -19.41
N ALA A 167 -42.11 9.52 -20.49
CA ALA A 167 -43.14 10.56 -20.57
C ALA A 167 -44.42 10.25 -19.75
N ILE A 168 -44.29 9.54 -18.63
CA ILE A 168 -45.31 9.42 -17.59
C ILE A 168 -44.59 9.65 -16.25
N ASN A 169 -44.86 10.81 -15.65
CA ASN A 169 -44.57 11.24 -14.28
C ASN A 169 -43.18 11.86 -13.95
N ASN A 170 -43.19 13.19 -14.04
CA ASN A 170 -42.67 14.21 -13.12
C ASN A 170 -41.21 14.22 -12.64
N LEU A 171 -40.62 15.41 -12.89
CA LEU A 171 -39.45 16.08 -12.35
C LEU A 171 -39.11 15.76 -10.88
N ILE A 172 -37.82 15.55 -10.57
CA ILE A 172 -37.01 16.29 -9.58
C ILE A 172 -35.58 15.68 -9.47
N HIS A 173 -34.59 16.57 -9.53
CA HIS A 173 -33.18 16.50 -9.10
C HIS A 173 -32.26 15.32 -9.48
N ALA A 174 -31.23 15.65 -10.25
CA ALA A 174 -30.03 14.84 -10.43
C ALA A 174 -28.95 15.25 -9.41
N SER A 175 -28.45 14.27 -8.65
CA SER A 175 -27.04 14.19 -8.24
C SER A 175 -26.72 12.80 -7.67
N MET A 176 -25.50 12.35 -7.96
CA MET A 176 -24.77 11.19 -7.43
C MET A 176 -25.10 9.77 -7.96
N ILE A 177 -23.98 9.08 -8.16
CA ILE A 177 -23.72 7.82 -8.85
C ILE A 177 -24.08 6.63 -7.95
N CYS A 178 -24.61 5.57 -8.56
CA CYS A 178 -24.64 4.20 -8.04
C CYS A 178 -24.99 4.04 -6.56
N THR A 179 -26.22 4.35 -6.17
CA THR A 179 -26.86 3.68 -5.03
C THR A 179 -28.05 2.88 -5.55
N GLY A 180 -28.14 1.64 -5.09
CA GLY A 180 -29.20 0.72 -5.47
C GLY A 180 -30.58 1.34 -5.38
N SER A 181 -31.21 1.52 -6.54
CA SER A 181 -32.62 1.82 -6.60
C SER A 181 -33.39 0.54 -6.25
N ARG A 182 -33.76 0.39 -4.97
CA ARG A 182 -35.05 -0.23 -4.66
C ARG A 182 -36.11 0.78 -5.11
N PHE A 183 -36.89 0.38 -6.11
CA PHE A 183 -38.27 0.80 -6.31
C PHE A 183 -39.10 -0.48 -6.37
#